data_AF-A0A553PV04-F1
#
_entry.id   AF-A0A553PV04-F1
#
_cell.length_a   1.000
_cell.length_b   1.000
_cell.length_c   1.000
_cell.angle_alpha   90.00
_cell.angle_beta   90.00
_cell.angle_gamma   90.00
#
_symmetry.space_group_name_H-M   'P 1'
#
loop_
_entity.id
_entity.type
_entity.pdbx_description
1 polymer ?
#
loop_
_entity_poly.entity_id
_entity_poly.type
_entity_poly.pdbx_seq_one_letter_code
_entity_poly.pdbx_strand_id
1 'polypeptide(L)'
;AQIEQRECAYAEQPQGLAERIGGRGEGRVFLENSTIRCSHGGRCFGVWGKRNNEIVLVKQGCWTNVGDHQECFDRCVVTNPPSVAQNGTYRYCCCNKDMCNLNFTEDYPPPSPTTALPLHSHRLHREEVIVVALATVSLVAVFVILIFFGYRMLRGRGKHSQNTLNILETALSPPSLDLDNLILLELIGRGRYGTVYKGSLDDRSVAVKVFVSANRQQFTNERMIYRLILDHENVAGFLESEERVGTEGRTEFLLLLEFYPHGSLCTYLSGHTLDWRSCCRMAQSVTKGLAYLHTEIQRGGETLR
;
A
#
# COMPACT_ATOMS: atom_id res chain seq x y z
N ALA A 1 -26.65 -3.05 -62.54
CA ALA A 1 -27.34 -2.83 -61.26
C ALA A 1 -26.86 -1.49 -60.72
N GLN A 2 -27.76 -0.52 -60.56
CA GLN A 2 -27.39 0.78 -60.00
C GLN A 2 -26.89 0.58 -58.56
N ILE A 3 -25.75 1.18 -58.29
CA ILE A 3 -25.04 1.11 -57.04
C ILE A 3 -25.76 2.06 -56.07
N GLU A 4 -26.65 1.55 -55.21
CA GLU A 4 -27.45 2.37 -54.29
C GLU A 4 -26.55 3.07 -53.27
N GLN A 5 -26.39 4.38 -53.44
CA GLN A 5 -25.79 5.28 -52.46
C GLN A 5 -26.92 5.87 -51.62
N ARG A 6 -26.82 5.76 -50.29
CA ARG A 6 -27.86 6.24 -49.36
C ARG A 6 -27.66 7.71 -49.04
N GLU A 7 -28.75 8.47 -49.00
CA GLU A 7 -28.73 9.88 -48.59
C GLU A 7 -29.34 10.03 -47.18
N CYS A 8 -28.60 10.66 -46.27
CA CYS A 8 -29.01 10.90 -44.89
C CYS A 8 -28.98 12.40 -44.58
N ALA A 9 -29.77 12.84 -43.61
CA ALA A 9 -29.62 14.19 -43.05
C ALA A 9 -28.24 14.30 -42.37
N TYR A 10 -27.63 15.47 -42.47
CA TYR A 10 -26.34 15.80 -41.87
C TYR A 10 -26.42 17.11 -41.09
N ALA A 11 -26.03 17.05 -39.83
CA ALA A 11 -25.91 18.22 -38.97
C ALA A 11 -24.77 17.99 -37.99
N GLU A 12 -23.86 18.95 -37.89
CA GLU A 12 -22.74 18.94 -36.95
C GLU A 12 -22.68 20.29 -36.24
N GLN A 13 -22.98 20.30 -34.94
CA GLN A 13 -23.01 21.54 -34.17
C GLN A 13 -21.56 22.00 -33.86
N PRO A 14 -21.21 23.29 -34.06
CA PRO A 14 -19.86 23.76 -33.75
C PRO A 14 -19.69 23.86 -32.23
N GLN A 15 -18.61 23.26 -31.73
CA GLN A 15 -18.03 23.39 -30.37
C GLN A 15 -18.61 22.52 -29.25
N GLY A 16 -17.76 21.60 -28.76
CA GLY A 16 -17.60 21.36 -27.32
C GLY A 16 -17.93 19.98 -26.75
N LEU A 17 -18.80 19.17 -27.39
CA LEU A 17 -19.30 17.93 -26.77
C LEU A 17 -19.28 16.67 -27.67
N ALA A 18 -18.75 16.77 -28.89
CA ALA A 18 -18.75 15.66 -29.85
C ALA A 18 -17.52 14.74 -29.74
N GLU A 19 -16.46 15.12 -29.02
CA GLU A 19 -15.22 14.32 -28.97
C GLU A 19 -15.35 13.01 -28.18
N ARG A 20 -16.42 12.81 -27.38
CA ARG A 20 -16.64 11.56 -26.65
C ARG A 20 -17.49 10.52 -27.38
N ILE A 21 -18.19 10.90 -28.44
CA ILE A 21 -18.94 9.97 -29.27
C ILE A 21 -18.19 9.91 -30.60
N GLY A 22 -17.09 9.16 -30.61
CA GLY A 22 -16.26 8.95 -31.78
C GLY A 22 -17.14 8.61 -32.97
N GLY A 23 -16.94 9.32 -34.08
CA GLY A 23 -17.75 9.18 -35.29
C GLY A 23 -17.45 10.23 -36.33
N ARG A 24 -16.45 9.93 -37.15
CA ARG A 24 -16.21 10.65 -38.41
C ARG A 24 -17.24 10.11 -39.41
N GLY A 25 -18.08 10.98 -39.98
CA GLY A 25 -19.04 10.56 -40.99
C GLY A 25 -18.29 10.00 -42.22
N GLU A 26 -18.59 8.76 -42.59
CA GLU A 26 -18.03 8.14 -43.80
C GLU A 26 -18.95 8.38 -45.00
N GLY A 27 -18.85 9.57 -45.60
CA GLY A 27 -19.66 9.94 -46.76
C GLY A 27 -19.28 11.30 -47.37
N ARG A 28 -19.84 11.61 -48.54
CA ARG A 28 -19.73 12.94 -49.16
C ARG A 28 -20.81 13.85 -48.59
N VAL A 29 -20.38 14.89 -47.88
CA VAL A 29 -21.26 15.90 -47.27
C VAL A 29 -21.62 16.96 -48.29
N PHE A 30 -22.90 17.31 -48.35
CA PHE A 30 -23.46 18.41 -49.12
C PHE A 30 -24.05 19.42 -48.13
N LEU A 31 -23.31 20.51 -47.90
CA LEU A 31 -23.72 21.52 -46.90
C LEU A 31 -24.93 22.34 -47.37
N GLU A 32 -25.11 22.52 -48.69
CA GLU A 32 -26.18 23.34 -49.27
C GLU A 32 -27.59 22.81 -48.96
N ASN A 33 -27.74 21.50 -48.89
CA ASN A 33 -29.00 20.82 -48.57
C ASN A 33 -28.95 20.10 -47.20
N SER A 34 -27.87 20.27 -46.44
CA SER A 34 -27.65 19.58 -45.15
C SER A 34 -27.80 18.06 -45.24
N THR A 35 -27.26 17.45 -46.30
CA THR A 35 -27.28 15.99 -46.49
C THR A 35 -25.88 15.39 -46.56
N ILE A 36 -25.79 14.10 -46.31
CA ILE A 36 -24.60 13.29 -46.52
C ILE A 36 -24.95 12.08 -47.36
N ARG A 37 -24.15 11.83 -48.40
CA ARG A 37 -24.25 10.63 -49.22
C ARG A 37 -23.26 9.58 -48.72
N CYS A 38 -23.81 8.47 -48.27
CA CYS A 38 -23.09 7.45 -47.52
C CYS A 38 -22.51 6.38 -48.43
N SER A 39 -21.37 5.83 -48.00
CA SER A 39 -20.73 4.69 -48.63
C SER A 39 -21.62 3.43 -48.59
N HIS A 40 -21.28 2.41 -49.39
CA HIS A 40 -22.08 1.17 -49.50
C HIS A 40 -22.35 0.52 -48.13
N GLY A 41 -23.61 0.17 -47.89
CA GLY A 41 -24.06 -0.40 -46.62
C GLY A 41 -24.16 0.60 -45.47
N GLY A 42 -23.92 1.89 -45.71
CA GLY A 42 -24.03 2.94 -44.71
C GLY A 42 -25.45 3.09 -44.17
N ARG A 43 -25.58 3.26 -42.86
CA ARG A 43 -26.87 3.49 -42.18
C ARG A 43 -26.94 4.91 -41.65
N CYS A 44 -28.12 5.52 -41.69
CA CYS A 44 -28.31 6.86 -41.14
C CYS A 44 -28.43 6.78 -39.63
N PHE A 45 -27.88 7.76 -38.92
CA PHE A 45 -28.04 7.90 -37.47
C PHE A 45 -28.41 9.34 -37.10
N GLY A 46 -29.02 9.47 -35.93
CA GLY A 46 -29.32 10.76 -35.32
C GLY A 46 -29.13 10.71 -33.81
N VAL A 47 -28.63 11.81 -33.26
CA VAL A 47 -28.39 12.01 -31.82
C VAL A 47 -29.06 13.30 -31.38
N TRP A 48 -29.94 13.20 -30.39
CA TRP A 48 -30.58 14.35 -29.76
C TRP A 48 -30.28 14.36 -28.26
N GLY A 49 -29.98 15.53 -27.72
CA GLY A 49 -29.68 15.74 -26.31
C GLY A 49 -30.80 16.52 -25.61
N LYS A 50 -31.01 16.28 -24.32
CA LYS A 50 -31.94 17.07 -23.50
C LYS A 50 -31.20 18.24 -22.84
N ARG A 51 -31.51 19.48 -23.19
CA ARG A 51 -31.03 20.71 -22.53
C ARG A 51 -32.22 21.51 -22.00
N ASN A 52 -32.23 21.90 -20.73
CA ASN A 52 -33.31 22.69 -20.12
C ASN A 52 -34.73 22.13 -20.37
N ASN A 53 -34.87 20.80 -20.34
CA ASN A 53 -36.11 20.09 -20.65
C ASN A 53 -36.56 20.09 -22.12
N GLU A 54 -35.80 20.71 -23.02
CA GLU A 54 -36.02 20.69 -24.47
C GLU A 54 -35.10 19.68 -25.17
N ILE A 55 -35.55 19.16 -26.30
CA ILE A 55 -34.81 18.20 -27.12
C ILE A 55 -34.09 18.96 -28.22
N VAL A 56 -32.77 18.91 -28.22
CA VAL A 56 -31.92 19.63 -29.16
C VAL A 56 -31.17 18.63 -30.03
N LEU A 57 -31.15 18.87 -31.34
CA LEU A 57 -30.34 18.09 -32.28
C LEU A 57 -28.86 18.29 -31.96
N VAL A 58 -28.13 17.17 -31.76
CA VAL A 58 -26.70 17.17 -31.47
C VAL A 58 -25.91 16.82 -32.71
N LYS A 59 -26.26 15.70 -33.36
CA LYS A 59 -25.55 15.21 -34.54
C LYS A 59 -26.42 14.33 -35.42
N GLN A 60 -26.26 14.45 -36.73
CA GLN A 60 -26.84 13.56 -37.74
C GLN A 60 -25.77 13.18 -38.76
N GLY A 61 -25.83 11.96 -39.25
CA GLY A 61 -24.93 11.51 -40.32
C GLY A 61 -25.11 10.04 -40.64
N CYS A 62 -24.04 9.41 -41.12
CA CYS A 62 -24.03 7.97 -41.38
C CYS A 62 -22.74 7.27 -40.99
N TRP A 63 -22.88 5.95 -40.81
CA TRP A 63 -21.82 5.06 -40.34
C TRP A 63 -21.86 3.72 -41.09
N THR A 64 -20.68 3.11 -41.32
CA THR A 64 -20.48 1.85 -42.07
C THR A 64 -20.33 0.62 -41.17
N ASN A 65 -19.60 0.73 -40.06
CA ASN A 65 -19.41 -0.34 -39.06
C ASN A 65 -20.39 -0.24 -37.87
N VAL A 66 -21.50 -0.97 -37.93
CA VAL A 66 -22.30 -1.28 -36.72
C VAL A 66 -21.74 -2.58 -36.16
N GLY A 67 -21.23 -2.57 -34.93
CA GLY A 67 -20.82 -3.79 -34.23
C GLY A 67 -21.92 -4.85 -34.23
N ASP A 68 -21.52 -6.11 -34.21
CA ASP A 68 -22.19 -7.32 -34.73
C ASP A 68 -23.67 -7.61 -34.37
N HIS A 69 -24.40 -6.78 -33.62
CA HIS A 69 -25.74 -7.14 -33.12
C HIS A 69 -26.81 -6.02 -33.06
N GLN A 70 -26.73 -4.96 -33.87
CA GLN A 70 -27.81 -3.97 -33.92
C GLN A 70 -28.42 -3.82 -35.32
N GLU A 71 -29.51 -4.56 -35.58
CA GLU A 71 -30.37 -4.32 -36.74
C GLU A 71 -31.04 -2.95 -36.60
N CYS A 72 -30.74 -2.05 -37.53
CA CYS A 72 -31.38 -0.74 -37.57
C CYS A 72 -32.77 -0.83 -38.23
N PHE A 73 -33.72 -0.02 -37.78
CA PHE A 73 -35.09 -0.03 -38.27
C PHE A 73 -35.23 0.72 -39.61
N ASP A 74 -36.38 0.58 -40.27
CA ASP A 74 -36.71 1.39 -41.46
C ASP A 74 -36.81 2.89 -41.15
N ARG A 75 -37.21 3.23 -39.92
CA ARG A 75 -37.37 4.60 -39.41
C ARG A 75 -36.53 4.78 -38.15
N CYS A 76 -36.15 6.02 -37.84
CA CYS A 76 -35.39 6.35 -36.64
C CYS A 76 -36.26 6.15 -35.37
N VAL A 77 -36.13 4.98 -34.73
CA VAL A 77 -36.82 4.64 -33.47
C VAL A 77 -35.81 4.58 -32.33
N VAL A 78 -36.14 5.23 -31.21
CA VAL A 78 -35.36 5.16 -29.97
C VAL A 78 -35.93 4.04 -29.12
N THR A 79 -35.26 2.88 -29.11
CA THR A 79 -35.74 1.66 -28.45
C THR A 79 -35.13 1.42 -27.07
N ASN A 80 -33.99 2.02 -26.77
CA ASN A 80 -33.35 1.87 -25.47
C ASN A 80 -33.87 2.94 -24.49
N PRO A 81 -34.49 2.54 -23.37
CA PRO A 81 -34.76 3.48 -22.28
C PRO A 81 -33.43 4.03 -21.73
N PRO A 82 -33.40 5.28 -21.24
CA PRO A 82 -32.19 5.91 -20.75
C PRO A 82 -31.51 5.05 -19.67
N SER A 83 -30.32 4.51 -19.98
CA SER A 83 -29.59 3.69 -19.02
C SER A 83 -29.07 4.56 -17.87
N VAL A 84 -29.26 4.08 -16.65
CA VAL A 84 -28.84 4.74 -15.39
C VAL A 84 -27.31 5.02 -15.36
N ALA A 85 -26.53 4.34 -16.20
CA ALA A 85 -25.08 4.51 -16.32
C ALA A 85 -24.63 5.76 -17.10
N GLN A 86 -25.51 6.42 -17.88
CA GLN A 86 -25.15 7.58 -18.72
C GLN A 86 -26.09 8.80 -18.53
N ASN A 87 -26.69 8.97 -17.36
CA ASN A 87 -27.56 10.12 -17.02
C ASN A 87 -28.67 10.42 -18.06
N GLY A 88 -29.13 9.43 -18.81
CA GLY A 88 -30.38 9.47 -19.58
C GLY A 88 -30.63 10.68 -20.47
N THR A 89 -29.58 11.35 -20.96
CA THR A 89 -29.69 12.69 -21.56
C THR A 89 -29.69 12.67 -23.09
N TYR A 90 -29.44 11.52 -23.71
CA TYR A 90 -29.29 11.40 -25.15
C TYR A 90 -30.21 10.35 -25.74
N ARG A 91 -30.73 10.64 -26.92
CA ARG A 91 -31.56 9.77 -27.75
C ARG A 91 -30.75 9.44 -28.99
N TYR A 92 -30.46 8.16 -29.16
CA TYR A 92 -29.77 7.64 -30.33
C TYR A 92 -30.73 6.76 -31.12
N CYS A 93 -30.72 6.90 -32.44
CA CYS A 93 -31.40 5.99 -33.34
C CYS A 93 -30.49 5.65 -34.53
N CYS A 94 -30.80 4.53 -35.17
CA CYS A 94 -30.21 4.15 -36.44
C CYS A 94 -31.31 3.65 -37.38
N CYS A 95 -31.22 3.98 -38.67
CA CYS A 95 -32.21 3.58 -39.66
C CYS A 95 -31.66 3.40 -41.08
N ASN A 96 -32.44 2.73 -41.92
CA ASN A 96 -32.01 2.20 -43.21
C ASN A 96 -32.67 2.79 -44.47
N LYS A 97 -33.51 3.82 -44.35
CA LYS A 97 -34.11 4.49 -45.53
C LYS A 97 -33.45 5.85 -45.79
N ASP A 98 -33.59 6.36 -47.01
CA ASP A 98 -33.10 7.71 -47.32
C ASP A 98 -33.80 8.73 -46.41
N MET A 99 -33.02 9.65 -45.86
CA MET A 99 -33.46 10.75 -44.99
C MET A 99 -34.26 10.30 -43.74
N CYS A 100 -34.13 9.03 -43.34
CA CYS A 100 -34.89 8.47 -42.22
C CYS A 100 -34.51 9.04 -40.84
N ASN A 101 -33.39 9.76 -40.75
CA ASN A 101 -32.84 10.32 -39.52
C ASN A 101 -33.22 11.78 -39.26
N LEU A 102 -34.12 12.38 -40.06
CA LEU A 102 -34.59 13.76 -39.88
C LEU A 102 -35.26 13.99 -38.52
N ASN A 103 -36.12 13.06 -38.11
CA ASN A 103 -36.84 13.06 -36.84
C ASN A 103 -36.76 11.67 -36.21
N PHE A 104 -37.00 11.57 -34.90
CA PHE A 104 -37.07 10.31 -34.19
C PHE A 104 -38.49 10.03 -33.68
N THR A 105 -38.80 8.75 -33.49
CA THR A 105 -40.01 8.30 -32.81
C THR A 105 -39.61 7.61 -31.50
N GLU A 106 -40.31 7.93 -30.42
CA GLU A 106 -40.21 7.19 -29.15
C GLU A 106 -41.24 6.07 -29.19
N ASP A 107 -40.78 4.82 -29.28
CA ASP A 107 -41.63 3.63 -29.23
C ASP A 107 -41.12 2.78 -28.06
N TYR A 108 -41.48 3.21 -26.86
CA TYR A 108 -41.16 2.45 -25.64
C TYR A 108 -42.05 1.21 -25.66
N PRO A 109 -41.51 -0.02 -25.81
CA PRO A 109 -42.34 -1.19 -25.65
C PRO A 109 -42.99 -1.14 -24.25
N PRO A 110 -44.30 -1.44 -24.13
CA PRO A 110 -44.92 -1.53 -22.82
C PRO A 110 -44.13 -2.52 -21.97
N PRO A 111 -43.95 -2.28 -20.66
CA PRO A 111 -43.21 -3.20 -19.80
C PRO A 111 -43.82 -4.58 -19.95
N SER A 112 -43.05 -5.52 -20.54
CA SER A 112 -43.49 -6.89 -20.67
C SER A 112 -43.78 -7.41 -19.26
N PRO A 113 -44.93 -8.10 -19.02
CA PRO A 113 -45.20 -8.69 -17.72
C PRO A 113 -44.01 -9.57 -17.34
N THR A 114 -43.46 -9.28 -16.18
CA THR A 114 -42.26 -9.87 -15.60
C THR A 114 -42.39 -11.39 -15.55
N THR A 115 -41.85 -12.11 -16.52
CA THR A 115 -41.17 -13.36 -16.19
C THR A 115 -39.83 -12.91 -15.62
N ALA A 116 -39.72 -12.95 -14.29
CA ALA A 116 -38.46 -12.72 -13.61
C ALA A 116 -37.44 -13.73 -14.14
N LEU A 117 -36.61 -13.31 -15.11
CA LEU A 117 -35.32 -13.93 -15.32
C LEU A 117 -34.56 -13.73 -14.00
N PRO A 118 -34.13 -14.82 -13.34
CA PRO A 118 -33.56 -14.71 -12.01
C PRO A 118 -32.31 -13.83 -12.09
N LEU A 119 -32.26 -12.84 -11.21
CA LEU A 119 -31.08 -12.05 -10.87
C LEU A 119 -30.02 -12.95 -10.21
N HIS A 120 -29.57 -14.00 -10.89
CA HIS A 120 -28.65 -15.00 -10.35
C HIS A 120 -27.28 -14.99 -11.04
N SER A 121 -27.13 -14.42 -12.24
CA SER A 121 -25.79 -14.35 -12.87
C SER A 121 -24.87 -13.33 -12.17
N HIS A 122 -25.41 -12.23 -11.63
CA HIS A 122 -24.61 -11.19 -10.97
C HIS A 122 -24.33 -11.45 -9.48
N ARG A 123 -25.08 -12.35 -8.83
CA ARG A 123 -24.90 -12.68 -7.40
C ARG A 123 -23.89 -13.83 -7.21
N LEU A 124 -23.90 -14.83 -8.10
CA LEU A 124 -22.89 -15.90 -8.13
C LEU A 124 -21.49 -15.34 -8.42
N HIS A 125 -21.35 -14.44 -9.40
CA HIS A 125 -20.04 -13.89 -9.77
C HIS A 125 -19.43 -13.02 -8.66
N ARG A 126 -20.23 -12.43 -7.77
CA ARG A 126 -19.72 -11.63 -6.65
C ARG A 126 -19.18 -12.51 -5.52
N GLU A 127 -19.90 -13.57 -5.16
CA GLU A 127 -19.43 -14.53 -4.15
C GLU A 127 -18.19 -15.31 -4.64
N GLU A 128 -18.20 -15.78 -5.89
CA GLU A 128 -17.04 -16.43 -6.52
C GLU A 128 -15.83 -15.49 -6.58
N VAL A 129 -16.02 -14.21 -6.92
CA VAL A 129 -14.93 -13.21 -6.93
C VAL A 129 -14.41 -12.94 -5.52
N ILE A 130 -15.27 -12.89 -4.51
CA ILE A 130 -14.86 -12.73 -3.10
C ILE A 130 -14.05 -13.95 -2.65
N VAL A 131 -14.49 -15.16 -2.97
CA VAL A 131 -13.79 -16.40 -2.61
C VAL A 131 -12.42 -16.47 -3.31
N VAL A 132 -12.33 -16.13 -4.59
CA VAL A 132 -11.05 -16.08 -5.33
C VAL A 132 -10.12 -15.01 -4.77
N ALA A 133 -10.65 -13.83 -4.39
CA ALA A 133 -9.85 -12.78 -3.76
C ALA A 133 -9.31 -13.20 -2.39
N LEU A 134 -10.12 -13.86 -1.56
CA LEU A 134 -9.68 -14.36 -0.26
C LEU A 134 -8.66 -15.49 -0.38
N ALA A 135 -8.85 -16.41 -1.33
CA ALA A 135 -7.91 -17.50 -1.60
C ALA A 135 -6.55 -16.97 -2.07
N THR A 136 -6.55 -15.99 -2.97
CA THR A 136 -5.31 -15.36 -3.47
C THR A 136 -4.57 -14.58 -2.38
N VAL A 137 -5.29 -13.79 -1.56
CA VAL A 137 -4.70 -13.08 -0.41
C VAL A 137 -4.10 -14.07 0.61
N SER A 138 -4.82 -15.16 0.90
CA SER A 138 -4.33 -16.20 1.83
C SER A 138 -3.08 -16.90 1.30
N LEU A 139 -3.04 -17.21 -0.01
CA LEU A 139 -1.86 -17.82 -0.65
C LEU A 139 -0.65 -16.88 -0.59
N VAL A 140 -0.84 -15.59 -0.88
CA VAL A 140 0.23 -14.58 -0.79
C VAL A 140 0.73 -14.45 0.64
N ALA A 141 -0.16 -14.42 1.64
CA ALA A 141 0.22 -14.36 3.04
C ALA A 141 1.08 -15.57 3.47
N VAL A 142 0.70 -16.78 3.05
CA VAL A 142 1.50 -18.00 3.30
C VAL A 142 2.87 -17.92 2.61
N PHE A 143 2.94 -17.44 1.37
CA PHE A 143 4.22 -17.25 0.67
C PHE A 143 5.12 -16.24 1.40
N VAL A 144 4.58 -15.12 1.87
CA VAL A 144 5.34 -14.13 2.65
C VAL A 144 5.86 -14.75 3.95
N ILE A 145 5.03 -15.54 4.65
CA ILE A 145 5.43 -16.25 5.86
C ILE A 145 6.55 -17.26 5.55
N LEU A 146 6.43 -18.06 4.49
CA LEU A 146 7.45 -19.02 4.07
C LEU A 146 8.75 -18.35 3.64
N ILE A 147 8.68 -17.22 2.94
CA ILE A 147 9.86 -16.42 2.59
C ILE A 147 10.49 -15.85 3.86
N PHE A 148 9.70 -15.33 4.79
CA PHE A 148 10.20 -14.80 6.06
C PHE A 148 10.88 -15.88 6.91
N PHE A 149 10.26 -17.06 7.04
CA PHE A 149 10.84 -18.19 7.75
C PHE A 149 12.03 -18.79 7.01
N GLY A 150 11.97 -18.91 5.68
CA GLY A 150 13.06 -19.36 4.83
C GLY A 150 14.27 -18.43 4.92
N TYR A 151 14.04 -17.12 4.85
CA TYR A 151 15.05 -16.09 5.06
C TYR A 151 15.63 -16.16 6.49
N ARG A 152 14.79 -16.34 7.52
CA ARG A 152 15.26 -16.55 8.90
C ARG A 152 16.04 -17.85 9.09
N MET A 153 15.69 -18.91 8.38
CA MET A 153 16.36 -20.21 8.44
C MET A 153 17.70 -20.19 7.70
N LEU A 154 17.75 -19.55 6.53
CA LEU A 154 18.98 -19.33 5.77
C LEU A 154 19.95 -18.41 6.52
N ARG A 155 19.44 -17.36 7.17
CA ARG A 155 20.25 -16.45 8.00
C ARG A 155 20.57 -17.03 9.39
N GLY A 156 19.80 -18.02 9.86
CA GLY A 156 19.92 -18.68 11.16
C GLY A 156 21.05 -19.71 11.28
N ARG A 157 21.77 -20.04 10.20
CA ARG A 157 22.99 -20.87 10.23
C ARG A 157 24.26 -20.09 9.91
N GLY A 158 24.31 -18.81 10.32
CA GLY A 158 25.54 -18.01 10.33
C GLY A 158 26.53 -18.46 11.42
N LYS A 159 27.03 -19.71 11.35
CA LYS A 159 28.14 -20.20 12.19
C LYS A 159 29.49 -19.81 11.57
N HIS A 160 29.62 -18.55 11.17
CA HIS A 160 30.85 -17.96 10.59
C HIS A 160 31.24 -16.61 11.24
N SER A 161 30.60 -16.24 12.35
CA SER A 161 30.78 -14.93 13.00
C SER A 161 31.68 -14.97 14.25
N GLN A 162 32.37 -16.07 14.54
CA GLN A 162 33.26 -16.12 15.72
C GLN A 162 34.66 -15.54 15.42
N ASN A 163 35.19 -15.70 14.20
CA ASN A 163 36.57 -15.29 13.90
C ASN A 163 36.72 -13.77 13.69
N THR A 164 35.75 -13.09 13.09
CA THR A 164 35.77 -11.61 12.94
C THR A 164 35.53 -10.89 14.27
N LEU A 165 34.82 -11.54 15.20
CA LEU A 165 34.48 -11.02 16.53
C LEU A 165 35.70 -10.78 17.40
N ASN A 166 36.59 -11.76 17.44
CA ASN A 166 37.78 -11.73 18.29
C ASN A 166 38.77 -10.65 17.85
N ILE A 167 38.78 -10.29 16.55
CA ILE A 167 39.66 -9.25 15.99
C ILE A 167 39.15 -7.84 16.36
N LEU A 168 37.83 -7.65 16.46
CA LEU A 168 37.23 -6.38 16.86
C LEU A 168 37.32 -6.16 18.39
N GLU A 169 37.32 -7.25 19.17
CA GLU A 169 37.43 -7.22 20.63
C GLU A 169 38.78 -6.66 21.12
N THR A 170 39.87 -6.97 20.43
CA THR A 170 41.23 -6.50 20.80
C THR A 170 41.47 -5.01 20.48
N ALA A 171 40.74 -4.45 19.51
CA ALA A 171 40.92 -3.05 19.08
C ALA A 171 40.09 -2.03 19.88
N LEU A 172 39.17 -2.51 20.74
CA LEU A 172 38.14 -1.70 21.39
C LEU A 172 38.14 -1.87 22.93
N SER A 173 39.27 -2.22 23.56
CA SER A 173 39.32 -2.33 25.03
C SER A 173 39.65 -0.97 25.67
N PRO A 174 38.66 -0.23 26.21
CA PRO A 174 38.92 0.87 27.14
C PRO A 174 39.53 0.33 28.45
N PRO A 175 40.07 1.20 29.33
CA PRO A 175 40.48 0.79 30.67
C PRO A 175 39.30 0.13 31.38
N SER A 176 39.49 -1.12 31.80
CA SER A 176 38.49 -1.89 32.52
C SER A 176 38.13 -1.15 33.81
N LEU A 177 36.86 -0.79 33.98
CA LEU A 177 36.38 -0.41 35.31
C LEU A 177 36.57 -1.61 36.23
N ASP A 178 37.14 -1.38 37.41
CA ASP A 178 37.30 -2.42 38.42
C ASP A 178 35.93 -2.69 39.06
N LEU A 179 35.39 -3.89 38.83
CA LEU A 179 34.07 -4.30 39.30
C LEU A 179 34.12 -4.99 40.67
N ASP A 180 35.28 -5.00 41.33
CA ASP A 180 35.47 -5.62 42.65
C ASP A 180 34.48 -5.10 43.71
N ASN A 181 34.04 -3.84 43.60
CA ASN A 181 33.07 -3.21 44.51
C ASN A 181 31.60 -3.32 44.05
N LEU A 182 31.30 -4.11 43.01
CA LEU A 182 29.94 -4.24 42.49
C LEU A 182 29.04 -5.04 43.44
N ILE A 183 28.03 -4.39 44.00
CA ILE A 183 27.03 -5.02 44.87
C ILE A 183 25.69 -5.10 44.14
N LEU A 184 25.17 -6.32 43.95
CA LEU A 184 23.80 -6.53 43.46
C LEU A 184 22.81 -6.35 44.60
N LEU A 185 21.80 -5.48 44.41
CA LEU A 185 20.84 -5.11 45.45
C LEU A 185 19.47 -5.72 45.20
N GLU A 186 18.72 -5.17 44.24
CA GLU A 186 17.31 -5.49 44.02
C GLU A 186 17.10 -6.03 42.62
N LEU A 187 16.29 -7.08 42.47
CA LEU A 187 15.87 -7.52 41.16
C LEU A 187 14.79 -6.57 40.59
N ILE A 188 15.13 -5.87 39.50
CA ILE A 188 14.26 -4.89 38.85
C ILE A 188 13.63 -5.37 37.54
N GLY A 189 14.08 -6.50 37.00
CA GLY A 189 13.51 -7.04 35.76
C GLY A 189 13.88 -8.48 35.47
N ARG A 190 13.00 -9.20 34.76
CA ARG A 190 13.28 -10.52 34.19
C ARG A 190 12.98 -10.49 32.70
N GLY A 191 14.00 -10.75 31.90
CA GLY A 191 13.90 -10.87 30.44
C GLY A 191 14.06 -12.32 29.99
N ARG A 192 13.92 -12.54 28.68
CA ARG A 192 14.09 -13.87 28.06
C ARG A 192 15.50 -14.45 28.25
N TYR A 193 16.52 -13.59 28.21
CA TYR A 193 17.92 -13.99 28.16
C TYR A 193 18.68 -13.78 29.47
N GLY A 194 18.03 -13.21 30.48
CA GLY A 194 18.68 -12.86 31.73
C GLY A 194 17.78 -12.05 32.65
N THR A 195 18.32 -11.76 33.82
CA THR A 195 17.68 -10.95 34.86
C THR A 195 18.40 -9.63 35.00
N VAL A 196 17.69 -8.57 35.38
CA VAL A 196 18.24 -7.23 35.58
C VAL A 196 18.11 -6.89 37.05
N TYR A 197 19.23 -6.56 37.66
CA TYR A 197 19.30 -6.09 39.03
C TYR A 197 19.67 -4.61 39.06
N LYS A 198 19.15 -3.88 40.03
CA LYS A 198 19.76 -2.65 40.50
C LYS A 198 20.98 -3.04 41.33
N GLY A 199 22.11 -2.40 41.07
CA GLY A 199 23.34 -2.57 41.83
C GLY A 199 23.93 -1.23 42.28
N SER A 200 24.99 -1.31 43.07
CA SER A 200 25.85 -0.19 43.46
C SER A 200 27.29 -0.49 43.04
N LEU A 201 27.92 0.45 42.35
CA LEU A 201 29.34 0.41 42.00
C LEU A 201 29.96 1.75 42.43
N ASP A 202 30.88 1.72 43.39
CA ASP A 202 31.49 2.92 43.99
C ASP A 202 30.44 3.99 44.39
N ASP A 203 29.41 3.56 45.11
CA ASP A 203 28.23 4.36 45.52
C ASP A 203 27.35 4.92 44.38
N ARG A 204 27.64 4.57 43.12
CA ARG A 204 26.80 4.90 41.96
C ARG A 204 25.78 3.78 41.70
N SER A 205 24.50 4.16 41.57
CA SER A 205 23.46 3.21 41.15
C SER A 205 23.66 2.78 39.70
N VAL A 206 23.68 1.46 39.47
CA VAL A 206 23.85 0.83 38.15
C VAL A 206 22.77 -0.21 37.88
N ALA A 207 22.51 -0.49 36.61
CA ALA A 207 21.66 -1.59 36.17
C ALA A 207 22.54 -2.74 35.68
N VAL A 208 22.46 -3.89 36.33
CA VAL A 208 23.28 -5.07 36.04
C VAL A 208 22.40 -6.15 35.41
N LYS A 209 22.62 -6.42 34.13
CA LYS A 209 21.96 -7.52 33.45
C LYS A 209 22.82 -8.77 33.53
N VAL A 210 22.31 -9.80 34.20
CA VAL A 210 22.96 -11.08 34.45
C VAL A 210 22.45 -12.12 33.45
N PHE A 211 23.36 -12.71 32.69
CA PHE A 211 23.11 -13.81 31.77
C PHE A 211 23.68 -15.10 32.34
N VAL A 212 22.87 -16.16 32.28
CA VAL A 212 23.34 -17.52 32.60
C VAL A 212 24.28 -18.04 31.52
N SER A 213 25.12 -19.02 31.88
CA SER A 213 26.10 -19.65 30.98
C SER A 213 25.52 -20.07 29.60
N ALA A 214 24.29 -20.59 29.59
CA ALA A 214 23.59 -21.00 28.36
C ALA A 214 23.33 -19.84 27.37
N ASN A 215 23.32 -18.59 27.85
CA ASN A 215 23.05 -17.38 27.04
C ASN A 215 24.32 -16.58 26.70
N ARG A 216 25.50 -17.21 26.74
CA ARG A 216 26.79 -16.57 26.41
C ARG A 216 26.77 -15.81 25.09
N GLN A 217 26.19 -16.41 24.04
CA GLN A 217 26.17 -15.78 22.71
C GLN A 217 25.35 -14.48 22.70
N GLN A 218 24.24 -14.44 23.44
CA GLN A 218 23.39 -13.26 23.56
C GLN A 218 24.12 -12.15 24.32
N PHE A 219 24.83 -12.50 25.40
CA PHE A 219 25.71 -11.57 26.10
C PHE A 219 26.78 -11.00 25.16
N THR A 220 27.52 -11.84 24.43
CA THR A 220 28.56 -11.37 23.49
C THR A 220 28.01 -10.43 22.43
N ASN A 221 26.85 -10.76 21.84
CA ASN A 221 26.21 -9.92 20.84
C ASN A 221 25.80 -8.56 21.43
N GLU A 222 25.14 -8.55 22.58
CA GLU A 222 24.65 -7.32 23.22
C GLU A 222 25.82 -6.44 23.69
N ARG A 223 26.84 -7.03 24.31
CA ARG A 223 28.09 -6.36 24.68
C ARG A 223 28.73 -5.64 23.50
N MET A 224 28.84 -6.30 22.35
CA MET A 224 29.42 -5.68 21.17
C MET A 224 28.59 -4.53 20.61
N ILE A 225 27.26 -4.66 20.60
CA ILE A 225 26.39 -3.57 20.16
C ILE A 225 26.66 -2.32 21.00
N TYR A 226 26.74 -2.48 22.32
CA TYR A 226 27.06 -1.38 23.22
C TYR A 226 28.48 -0.83 23.03
N ARG A 227 29.48 -1.69 22.77
CA ARG A 227 30.85 -1.23 22.47
C ARG A 227 31.00 -0.49 21.14
N LEU A 228 30.09 -0.71 20.19
CA LEU A 228 30.05 0.02 18.92
C LEU A 228 29.38 1.40 19.05
N ILE A 229 28.52 1.55 20.04
CA ILE A 229 27.80 2.78 20.32
C ILE A 229 28.74 3.72 21.10
N LEU A 230 28.99 4.90 20.54
CA LEU A 230 29.58 6.01 21.28
C LEU A 230 28.55 6.59 22.25
N ASP A 231 29.02 7.14 23.36
CA ASP A 231 28.17 7.73 24.40
C ASP A 231 27.19 8.77 23.81
N HIS A 232 25.89 8.59 24.05
CA HIS A 232 24.82 9.41 23.49
C HIS A 232 23.67 9.59 24.50
N GLU A 233 23.22 10.83 24.71
CA GLU A 233 22.21 11.23 25.72
C GLU A 233 20.86 10.47 25.66
N ASN A 234 20.53 9.88 24.52
CA ASN A 234 19.27 9.15 24.30
C ASN A 234 19.45 7.66 23.96
N VAL A 235 20.62 7.10 24.27
CA VAL A 235 20.87 5.67 24.24
C VAL A 235 21.33 5.26 25.64
N ALA A 236 20.95 4.06 26.10
CA ALA A 236 21.33 3.61 27.43
C ALA A 236 22.85 3.55 27.56
N GLY A 237 23.40 4.26 28.55
CA GLY A 237 24.84 4.35 28.76
C GLY A 237 25.43 3.00 29.16
N PHE A 238 26.38 2.51 28.37
CA PHE A 238 27.15 1.30 28.68
C PHE A 238 28.34 1.65 29.57
N LEU A 239 28.49 0.93 30.67
CA LEU A 239 29.56 1.15 31.64
C LEU A 239 30.66 0.12 31.46
N GLU A 240 30.35 -1.15 31.68
CA GLU A 240 31.32 -2.23 31.60
C GLU A 240 30.62 -3.59 31.39
N SER A 241 31.40 -4.62 31.09
CA SER A 241 30.92 -5.99 31.08
C SER A 241 31.94 -6.95 31.70
N GLU A 242 31.47 -7.95 32.43
CA GLU A 242 32.32 -8.89 33.17
C GLU A 242 31.86 -10.33 32.98
N GLU A 243 32.80 -11.26 33.04
CA GLU A 243 32.55 -12.68 33.21
C GLU A 243 32.99 -13.08 34.61
N ARG A 244 32.07 -13.54 35.46
CA ARG A 244 32.38 -13.98 36.82
C ARG A 244 31.78 -15.34 37.15
N VAL A 245 32.32 -16.00 38.16
CA VAL A 245 31.73 -17.22 38.70
C VAL A 245 30.62 -16.84 39.68
N GLY A 246 29.38 -17.23 39.37
CA GLY A 246 28.23 -17.00 40.23
C GLY A 246 28.26 -17.84 41.50
N THR A 247 27.30 -17.59 42.40
CA THR A 247 27.22 -18.23 43.72
C THR A 247 27.02 -19.75 43.67
N GLU A 248 26.48 -20.27 42.56
CA GLU A 248 26.29 -21.71 42.33
C GLU A 248 27.49 -22.38 41.61
N GLY A 249 28.63 -21.69 41.52
CA GLY A 249 29.81 -22.18 40.81
C GLY A 249 29.67 -22.20 39.28
N ARG A 250 28.59 -21.62 38.76
CA ARG A 250 28.35 -21.48 37.31
C ARG A 250 28.83 -20.13 36.81
N THR A 251 29.43 -20.10 35.64
CA THR A 251 29.79 -18.86 34.96
C THR A 251 28.54 -18.02 34.67
N GLU A 252 28.60 -16.75 35.06
CA GLU A 252 27.61 -15.72 34.79
C GLU A 252 28.28 -14.58 34.02
N PHE A 253 27.54 -13.97 33.09
CA PHE A 253 28.00 -12.81 32.34
C PHE A 253 27.20 -11.59 32.74
N LEU A 254 27.88 -10.49 33.00
CA LEU A 254 27.30 -9.24 33.50
C LEU A 254 27.48 -8.15 32.46
N LEU A 255 26.39 -7.45 32.18
CA LEU A 255 26.39 -6.23 31.38
C LEU A 255 25.92 -5.08 32.27
N LEU A 256 26.80 -4.12 32.53
CA LEU A 256 26.54 -2.97 33.37
C LEU A 256 26.12 -1.78 32.50
N LEU A 257 24.97 -1.22 32.85
CA LEU A 257 24.37 -0.06 32.22
C LEU A 257 24.09 1.01 33.27
N GLU A 258 23.92 2.24 32.83
CA GLU A 258 23.39 3.30 33.69
C GLU A 258 22.00 2.95 34.22
N PHE A 259 21.77 3.26 35.50
CA PHE A 259 20.47 3.05 36.14
C PHE A 259 19.55 4.25 35.90
N TYR A 260 18.36 3.98 35.36
CA TYR A 260 17.31 4.97 35.19
C TYR A 260 16.21 4.77 36.24
N PRO A 261 16.00 5.73 37.18
CA PRO A 261 15.14 5.54 38.34
C PRO A 261 13.64 5.42 38.01
N HIS A 262 13.20 5.93 36.87
CA HIS A 262 11.82 5.85 36.41
C HIS A 262 11.49 4.54 35.69
N GLY A 263 12.45 3.62 35.58
CA GLY A 263 12.27 2.32 34.96
C GLY A 263 12.03 2.40 33.46
N SER A 264 11.33 1.40 32.91
CA SER A 264 11.04 1.35 31.48
C SER A 264 9.96 2.37 31.10
N LEU A 265 10.02 2.85 29.85
CA LEU A 265 8.99 3.74 29.31
C LEU A 265 7.58 3.13 29.43
N CYS A 266 7.44 1.82 29.20
CA CYS A 266 6.17 1.11 29.33
C CYS A 266 5.63 1.17 30.77
N THR A 267 6.50 0.87 31.75
CA THR A 267 6.17 0.96 33.18
C THR A 267 5.78 2.39 33.57
N TYR A 268 6.54 3.38 33.11
CA TYR A 268 6.26 4.77 33.39
C TYR A 268 4.89 5.21 32.85
N LEU A 269 4.60 4.93 31.58
CA LEU A 269 3.33 5.29 30.93
C LEU A 269 2.12 4.53 31.47
N SER A 270 2.33 3.37 32.09
CA SER A 270 1.25 2.61 32.73
C SER A 270 0.71 3.30 33.99
N GLY A 271 1.53 4.13 34.65
CA GLY A 271 1.16 4.83 35.88
C GLY A 271 1.05 6.35 35.75
N HIS A 272 1.38 6.93 34.59
CA HIS A 272 1.46 8.38 34.41
C HIS A 272 0.74 8.81 33.13
N THR A 273 -0.06 9.87 33.25
CA THR A 273 -0.61 10.59 32.09
C THR A 273 0.33 11.71 31.67
N LEU A 274 0.59 11.83 30.38
CA LEU A 274 1.46 12.88 29.83
C LEU A 274 0.66 14.05 29.28
N ASP A 275 1.12 15.27 29.55
CA ASP A 275 0.71 16.43 28.78
C ASP A 275 1.37 16.41 27.39
N TRP A 276 0.77 17.14 26.44
CA TRP A 276 1.24 17.14 25.05
C TRP A 276 2.72 17.53 24.94
N ARG A 277 3.19 18.50 25.72
CA ARG A 277 4.58 18.96 25.67
C ARG A 277 5.55 17.88 26.14
N SER A 278 5.22 17.13 27.21
CA SER A 278 6.06 16.02 27.66
C SER A 278 6.04 14.84 26.68
N CYS A 279 4.89 14.55 26.07
CA CYS A 279 4.80 13.58 24.98
C CYS A 279 5.73 13.93 23.81
N CYS A 280 5.71 15.19 23.34
CA CYS A 280 6.60 15.66 22.28
C CYS A 280 8.08 15.54 22.68
N ARG A 281 8.45 15.90 23.92
CA ARG A 281 9.84 15.76 24.41
C ARG A 281 10.31 14.31 24.43
N MET A 282 9.45 13.39 24.88
CA MET A 282 9.77 11.95 24.91
C MET A 282 9.90 11.39 23.50
N ALA A 283 8.99 11.74 22.59
CA ALA A 283 9.10 11.36 21.19
C ALA A 283 10.39 11.90 20.56
N GLN A 284 10.74 13.17 20.81
CA GLN A 284 11.98 13.77 20.34
C GLN A 284 13.21 13.00 20.84
N SER A 285 13.27 12.69 22.14
CA SER A 285 14.34 11.88 22.73
C SER A 285 14.50 10.52 22.04
N VAL A 286 13.39 9.78 21.84
CA VAL A 286 13.42 8.48 21.15
C VAL A 286 13.91 8.63 19.72
N THR A 287 13.40 9.63 18.98
CA THR A 287 13.81 9.86 17.59
C THR A 287 15.27 10.27 17.45
N LYS A 288 15.82 11.07 18.38
CA LYS A 288 17.24 11.42 18.42
C LYS A 288 18.12 10.18 18.63
N GLY A 289 17.78 9.35 19.63
CA GLY A 289 18.50 8.10 19.87
C GLY A 289 18.44 7.16 18.67
N LEU A 290 17.28 7.03 18.02
CA LEU A 290 17.12 6.21 16.83
C LEU A 290 17.90 6.77 15.62
N ALA A 291 17.85 8.09 15.41
CA ALA A 291 18.61 8.76 14.37
C ALA A 291 20.11 8.52 14.56
N TYR A 292 20.62 8.64 15.79
CA TYR A 292 21.99 8.32 16.14
C TYR A 292 22.34 6.86 15.81
N LEU A 293 21.52 5.89 16.21
CA LEU A 293 21.75 4.47 15.90
C LEU A 293 21.69 4.14 14.39
N HIS A 294 21.01 4.98 13.61
CA HIS A 294 20.94 4.88 12.15
C HIS A 294 22.06 5.65 11.44
N THR A 295 22.86 6.44 12.15
CA THR A 295 24.04 7.06 11.53
C THR A 295 25.07 5.99 11.19
N GLU A 296 25.69 6.14 10.03
CA GLU A 296 26.82 5.30 9.66
C GLU A 296 27.96 5.59 10.65
N ILE A 297 28.40 4.57 11.39
CA ILE A 297 29.55 4.68 12.29
C ILE A 297 30.79 4.89 11.42
N GLN A 298 31.06 6.14 11.05
CA GLN A 298 32.31 6.53 10.40
C GLN A 298 33.39 6.55 11.46
N ARG A 299 34.22 5.50 11.46
CA ARG A 299 35.44 5.50 12.26
C ARG A 299 36.35 6.63 11.78
N GLY A 300 36.81 7.44 12.73
CA GLY A 300 37.82 8.48 12.52
C GLY A 300 38.99 7.95 11.69
N GLY A 301 39.39 8.77 10.71
CA GLY A 301 40.24 8.37 9.60
C GLY A 301 41.59 7.80 10.02
N GLU A 302 41.89 6.61 9.53
CA GLU A 302 43.22 6.25 9.09
C GLU A 302 43.15 5.96 7.59
N THR A 303 43.42 7.00 6.81
CA THR A 303 43.90 6.82 5.44
C THR A 303 45.31 6.26 5.54
N LEU A 304 45.45 4.94 5.61
CA LEU A 304 46.72 4.29 5.29
C LEU A 304 46.94 4.47 3.79
N ARG A 305 47.82 5.42 3.45
CA ARG A 305 48.55 5.46 2.18
C ARG A 305 49.55 4.32 2.12
#